data_AF-A0A7K4INI6-F1
#
_entry.id   AF-A0A7K4INI6-F1
#
_cell.length_a   1.000
_cell.length_b   1.000
_cell.length_c   1.000
_cell.angle_alpha   90.00
_cell.angle_beta   90.00
_cell.angle_gamma   90.00
#
_symmetry.space_group_name_H-M   'P 1'
#
loop_
_entity.id
_entity.type
_entity.pdbx_description
1 polymer ?
#
loop_
_entity_poly.entity_id
_entity_poly.type
_entity_poly.pdbx_seq_one_letter_code
_entity_poly.pdbx_strand_id
1 'polypeptide(L)' 'MEYAVMGSLGLRVSGTVAVGVGWLVFILLWLAFYAGGFDFWQNLAIFLVSIIIACGLIAVMWIQWALK' A
#
# COMPACT_ATOMS: atom_id res chain seq x y z
N MET A 1 -27.31 14.43 6.95
CA MET A 1 -26.65 14.35 5.63
C MET A 1 -25.14 14.61 5.72
N GLU A 2 -24.66 15.44 6.66
CA GLU A 2 -23.22 15.74 6.85
C GLU A 2 -22.39 14.55 7.39
N TYR A 3 -22.99 13.68 8.21
CA TYR A 3 -22.33 12.52 8.81
C TYR A 3 -21.80 11.50 7.78
N ALA A 4 -22.42 11.42 6.59
CA ALA A 4 -22.00 10.50 5.53
C ALA A 4 -20.70 10.96 4.83
N VAL A 5 -20.42 12.27 4.83
CA VAL A 5 -19.25 12.86 4.15
C VAL A 5 -17.99 12.71 5.00
N MET A 6 -18.08 12.92 6.32
CA MET A 6 -17.00 12.65 7.28
C MET A 6 -16.56 11.17 7.25
N GLY A 7 -17.50 10.25 7.02
CA GLY A 7 -17.21 8.83 6.80
C GLY A 7 -16.43 8.55 5.51
N SER A 8 -16.48 9.42 4.49
CA SER A 8 -15.85 9.15 3.20
C SER A 8 -14.36 9.56 3.14
N LEU A 9 -13.98 10.68 3.76
CA LEU A 9 -12.58 11.16 3.77
C LEU A 9 -11.77 10.46 4.87
N GLY A 10 -12.32 10.38 6.08
CA GLY A 10 -11.67 9.72 7.22
C GLY A 10 -11.37 8.24 6.93
N LEU A 11 -12.30 7.53 6.27
CA LEU A 11 -12.10 6.13 5.87
C LEU A 11 -10.99 5.98 4.83
N ARG A 12 -10.86 6.91 3.87
CA ARG A 12 -9.82 6.85 2.82
C ARG A 12 -8.44 7.18 3.36
N VAL A 13 -8.35 8.18 4.24
CA VAL A 13 -7.10 8.50 4.95
C VAL A 13 -6.69 7.29 5.80
N SER A 14 -7.62 6.74 6.59
CA SER A 14 -7.36 5.53 7.39
C SER A 14 -6.95 4.34 6.52
N GLY A 15 -7.59 4.14 5.36
CA GLY A 15 -7.23 3.08 4.42
C GLY A 15 -5.86 3.30 3.78
N THR A 16 -5.47 4.54 3.47
CA THR A 16 -4.12 4.86 2.97
C THR A 16 -3.06 4.54 4.01
N VAL A 17 -3.31 4.92 5.27
CA VAL A 17 -2.41 4.57 6.40
C VAL A 17 -2.34 3.06 6.58
N ALA A 18 -3.47 2.35 6.53
CA ALA A 18 -3.52 0.90 6.66
C ALA A 18 -2.72 0.19 5.54
N VAL A 19 -2.85 0.63 4.28
CA VAL A 19 -2.07 0.09 3.16
C VAL A 19 -0.57 0.35 3.37
N GLY A 20 -0.19 1.56 3.81
CA GLY A 20 1.20 1.90 4.09
C GLY A 20 1.80 1.06 5.22
N VAL A 21 1.08 0.91 6.33
CA VAL A 21 1.50 0.05 7.45
C VAL A 21 1.59 -1.41 7.01
N GLY A 22 0.61 -1.91 6.26
CA GLY A 22 0.62 -3.27 5.72
C GLY A 22 1.83 -3.52 4.81
N TRP A 23 2.20 -2.55 3.97
CA TRP A 23 3.39 -2.64 3.13
C TRP A 23 4.69 -2.66 3.94
N LEU A 24 4.80 -1.86 5.01
CA LEU A 24 5.95 -1.90 5.92
C LEU A 24 6.05 -3.24 6.66
N VAL A 25 4.94 -3.78 7.14
CA VAL A 25 4.89 -5.12 7.75
C VAL A 25 5.34 -6.18 6.75
N PHE A 26 4.88 -6.11 5.50
CA PHE A 26 5.34 -6.99 4.44
C PHE A 26 6.86 -6.91 4.22
N ILE A 27 7.43 -5.70 4.15
CA ILE A 27 8.89 -5.53 3.99
C ILE A 27 9.65 -6.17 5.16
N LEU A 28 9.22 -5.93 6.39
CA LEU A 28 9.88 -6.47 7.58
C LEU A 28 9.83 -8.01 7.58
N LEU A 29 8.68 -8.59 7.28
CA LEU A 29 8.54 -10.05 7.18
C LEU A 29 9.36 -10.62 6.01
N TRP A 30 9.36 -9.95 4.86
CA TRP A 30 10.15 -10.37 3.70
C TRP A 30 11.64 -10.40 4.03
N LEU A 31 12.18 -9.30 4.56
CA LEU A 31 13.60 -9.17 4.89
C LEU A 31 14.02 -10.13 6.01
N ALA A 32 13.19 -10.32 7.03
CA ALA A 32 13.52 -11.17 8.17
C ALA A 32 13.50 -12.67 7.85
N PHE A 33 12.59 -13.12 6.98
CA PHE A 33 12.32 -14.56 6.80
C PHE A 33 12.62 -15.10 5.40
N TYR A 34 12.54 -14.29 4.35
CA TYR A 34 12.56 -14.77 2.96
C TYR A 34 13.75 -14.26 2.15
N ALA A 35 14.22 -13.03 2.40
CA ALA A 35 15.21 -12.37 1.55
C ALA A 35 16.54 -13.11 1.40
N GLY A 36 16.96 -13.86 2.43
CA GLY A 36 18.22 -14.61 2.40
C GLY A 36 18.27 -15.76 1.37
N GLY A 37 17.11 -16.22 0.89
CA GLY A 37 17.03 -17.27 -0.15
C GLY A 37 17.11 -16.75 -1.59
N PHE A 38 17.14 -15.43 -1.79
CA PHE A 38 17.12 -14.79 -3.10
C PHE A 38 18.39 -13.98 -3.34
N ASP A 39 18.77 -13.83 -4.61
CA ASP A 39 19.84 -12.91 -4.97
C ASP A 39 19.40 -11.44 -4.81
N PHE A 40 20.36 -10.52 -4.95
CA PHE A 40 20.10 -9.08 -4.80
C PHE A 40 19.04 -8.57 -5.80
N TRP A 41 19.10 -9.00 -7.06
CA TRP A 41 18.21 -8.52 -8.13
C TRP A 41 16.79 -9.05 -7.96
N GLN A 42 16.65 -10.29 -7.49
CA GLN A 42 15.36 -10.90 -7.14
C GLN A 42 14.71 -10.17 -5.96
N ASN A 43 15.47 -9.88 -4.90
CA ASN A 43 14.97 -9.10 -3.77
C ASN A 43 14.54 -7.69 -4.19
N LEU A 44 15.33 -7.04 -5.05
CA LEU A 44 14.99 -5.73 -5.60
C LEU A 44 13.70 -5.78 -6.43
N ALA A 45 13.54 -6.80 -7.29
CA ALA A 45 12.32 -6.98 -8.08
C ALA A 45 11.10 -7.15 -7.18
N ILE A 46 11.19 -7.94 -6.11
CA ILE A 46 10.09 -8.18 -5.18
C ILE A 46 9.73 -6.91 -4.41
N PHE A 47 10.73 -6.15 -3.97
CA PHE A 47 10.52 -4.84 -3.37
C PHE A 47 9.77 -3.90 -4.33
N LEU A 48 10.22 -3.79 -5.59
CA LEU A 48 9.60 -2.94 -6.61
C LEU A 48 8.17 -3.37 -6.95
N VAL A 49 7.90 -4.67 -7.07
CA VAL A 49 6.54 -5.18 -7.28
C VAL A 49 5.65 -4.83 -6.10
N SER A 50 6.14 -4.99 -4.86
CA SER A 50 5.34 -4.70 -3.67
C SER A 50 4.95 -3.23 -3.55
N ILE A 51 5.87 -2.30 -3.87
CA ILE A 51 5.57 -0.86 -3.84
C ILE A 51 4.61 -0.47 -4.95
N ILE A 52 4.71 -1.08 -6.14
CA ILE A 52 3.75 -0.87 -7.23
C ILE A 52 2.35 -1.31 -6.78
N ILE A 53 2.22 -2.45 -6.10
CA ILE A 53 0.94 -2.93 -5.57
C ILE A 53 0.41 -1.95 -4.52
N ALA A 54 1.22 -1.55 -3.54
CA ALA A 54 0.79 -0.62 -2.49
C ALA A 54 0.34 0.73 -3.08
N CYS A 55 1.14 1.30 -3.99
CA CYS A 55 0.79 2.53 -4.70
C CYS A 55 -0.46 2.36 -5.57
N GLY A 56 -0.63 1.21 -6.24
CA GLY A 56 -1.81 0.90 -7.03
C GLY A 56 -3.09 0.84 -6.19
N LEU A 57 -3.04 0.22 -5.01
CA LEU A 57 -4.15 0.17 -4.07
C LEU A 57 -4.55 1.58 -3.61
N ILE A 58 -3.56 2.40 -3.24
CA ILE A 58 -3.81 3.80 -2.86
C ILE A 58 -4.39 4.56 -4.07
N ALA A 59 -3.80 4.44 -5.25
CA ALA A 59 -4.26 5.12 -6.45
C ALA A 59 -5.72 4.78 -6.76
N VAL A 60 -6.13 3.51 -6.72
CA VAL A 60 -7.52 3.09 -6.94
C VAL A 60 -8.48 3.72 -5.93
N MET A 61 -8.08 3.86 -4.65
CA MET A 61 -8.90 4.53 -3.64
C MET A 61 -9.16 6.02 -3.94
N TRP A 62 -8.23 6.68 -4.65
CA TRP A 62 -8.29 8.12 -4.93
C TRP A 62 -8.71 8.46 -6.37
N ILE A 63 -8.60 7.51 -7.32
CA ILE A 63 -8.77 7.77 -8.78
C ILE A 63 -10.16 8.33 -9.14
N GLN A 64 -11.18 7.98 -8.37
CA GLN A 64 -12.56 8.43 -8.57
C GLN A 64 -12.74 9.95 -8.40
N TRP A 65 -11.76 10.63 -7.80
CA TRP A 65 -11.76 12.08 -7.62
C TRP A 65 -10.79 12.80 -8.56
N ALA A 66 -9.82 12.09 -9.14
CA ALA A 66 -8.95 12.64 -10.17
C ALA A 66 -9.65 12.74 -11.54
N LEU A 67 -10.63 11.86 -11.79
CA LEU A 67 -11.42 11.81 -13.02
C LEU A 67 -12.71 12.64 -12.96
N LYS A 68 -12.78 13.62 -12.06
CA LYS A 68 -13.94 14.48 -11.82
C LYS A 68 -13.68 15.87 -12.36
#